data_AF-A0AAW1QV77-F1
#
_entry.id   AF-A0AAW1QV77-F1
#
_cell.length_a   1.000
_cell.length_b   1.000
_cell.length_c   1.000
_cell.angle_alpha   90.00
_cell.angle_beta   90.00
_cell.angle_gamma   90.00
#
_symmetry.space_group_name_H-M   'P 1'
#
loop_
_entity.id
_entity.type
_entity.pdbx_description
1 polymer ?
#
loop_
_entity_poly.entity_id
_entity_poly.type
_entity_poly.pdbx_seq_one_letter_code
_entity_poly.pdbx_strand_id
1 'polypeptide(L)'
;MRKPASRHTFRTCAAAAIPIPEQYKKMLPKGDLVLAKVADAEEKTTGGILLPTSSQKKPTSGDVIELGDGSTGAKKHEFQLKVGDTIIYSKFGIGVTDVQFQEAEHALLREDDVIGVLPRSGATAADLPEIRPLGDRVLLKVQEQADVSAGGVLLPSSAKERPISGRVVRTGPGKLEKDGKRKPIDVKEGDQVLYFKYAGDPMETPDGSKFVVVHESDLLCKT
;
A
#
# COMPACT_ATOMS: atom_id res chain seq x y z
N MET A 1 -7.34 -56.27 -9.31
CA MET A 1 -7.20 -55.51 -8.04
C MET A 1 -6.34 -54.27 -8.31
N ARG A 2 -6.93 -53.07 -8.40
CA ARG A 2 -6.18 -51.80 -8.55
C ARG A 2 -6.04 -51.15 -7.17
N LYS A 3 -4.81 -50.94 -6.71
CA LYS A 3 -4.52 -50.21 -5.46
C LYS A 3 -4.99 -48.75 -5.57
N PRO A 4 -5.65 -48.18 -4.56
CA PRO A 4 -5.98 -46.76 -4.56
C PRO A 4 -4.71 -45.92 -4.32
N ALA A 5 -4.51 -44.90 -5.17
CA ALA A 5 -3.42 -43.94 -5.02
C ALA A 5 -3.64 -43.08 -3.78
N SER A 6 -2.63 -43.03 -2.91
CA SER A 6 -2.55 -42.16 -1.75
C SER A 6 -2.67 -40.70 -2.18
N ARG A 7 -3.76 -40.02 -1.74
CA ARG A 7 -3.87 -38.57 -1.86
C ARG A 7 -2.92 -37.94 -0.84
N HIS A 8 -1.80 -37.40 -1.31
CA HIS A 8 -1.00 -36.49 -0.50
C HIS A 8 -1.81 -35.23 -0.23
N THR A 9 -2.31 -35.11 1.00
CA THR A 9 -2.82 -33.86 1.55
C THR A 9 -1.64 -32.92 1.73
N PHE A 10 -1.48 -31.97 0.81
CA PHE A 10 -0.60 -30.83 1.04
C PHE A 10 -1.18 -30.03 2.22
N ARG A 11 -0.59 -30.24 3.41
CA ARG A 11 -0.73 -29.30 4.51
C ARG A 11 0.07 -28.05 4.11
N THR A 12 -0.63 -26.99 3.73
CA THR A 12 -0.06 -25.65 3.75
C THR A 12 0.27 -25.32 5.20
N CYS A 13 1.53 -25.48 5.57
CA CYS A 13 2.02 -24.91 6.83
C CYS A 13 1.99 -23.40 6.62
N ALA A 14 1.05 -22.71 7.29
CA ALA A 14 1.09 -21.27 7.39
C ALA A 14 2.48 -20.89 7.93
N ALA A 15 3.20 -20.04 7.20
CA ALA A 15 4.50 -19.56 7.61
C ALA A 15 4.34 -18.85 8.96
N ALA A 16 4.75 -19.52 10.04
CA ALA A 16 4.79 -18.91 11.35
C ALA A 16 5.82 -17.76 11.30
N ALA A 17 5.44 -16.61 11.87
CA ALA A 17 6.33 -15.47 12.01
C ALA A 17 7.64 -15.94 12.66
N ILE A 18 8.78 -15.49 12.15
CA ILE A 18 10.10 -15.91 12.62
C ILE A 18 10.39 -15.15 13.93
N PRO A 19 10.37 -15.80 15.11
CA PRO A 19 10.67 -15.11 16.36
C PRO A 19 12.18 -14.91 16.48
N ILE A 20 12.60 -13.68 16.77
CA ILE A 20 14.02 -13.32 16.96
C ILE A 20 14.36 -13.41 18.45
N PRO A 21 15.49 -14.01 18.85
CA PRO A 21 15.90 -14.06 20.26
C PRO A 21 16.21 -12.66 20.82
N GLU A 22 15.88 -12.43 22.09
CA GLU A 22 15.99 -11.14 22.82
C GLU A 22 17.40 -10.51 22.86
N GLN A 23 18.40 -11.24 22.39
CA GLN A 23 19.80 -10.85 22.37
C GLN A 23 20.11 -9.72 21.36
N TYR A 24 19.23 -9.48 20.38
CA TYR A 24 19.35 -8.37 19.45
C TYR A 24 18.49 -7.20 19.94
N LYS A 25 19.09 -6.17 20.55
CA LYS A 25 18.35 -4.97 20.99
C LYS A 25 18.16 -3.91 19.90
N LYS A 26 18.94 -3.99 18.81
CA LYS A 26 18.90 -3.05 17.69
C LYS A 26 18.92 -3.83 16.37
N MET A 27 17.90 -3.63 15.55
CA MET A 27 17.78 -4.23 14.23
C MET A 27 18.05 -3.14 13.19
N LEU A 28 19.21 -3.21 12.54
CA LEU A 28 19.54 -2.35 11.40
C LEU A 28 19.21 -3.13 10.12
N PRO A 29 18.13 -2.75 9.40
CA PRO A 29 17.82 -3.37 8.13
C PRO A 29 18.97 -3.13 7.14
N LYS A 30 19.26 -4.11 6.27
CA LYS A 30 20.31 -3.98 5.26
C LYS A 30 19.72 -3.65 3.89
N GLY A 31 20.43 -2.83 3.13
CA GLY A 31 20.03 -2.46 1.77
C GLY A 31 18.81 -1.53 1.77
N ASP A 32 17.86 -1.79 0.87
CA ASP A 32 16.66 -0.95 0.62
C ASP A 32 15.49 -1.28 1.57
N LEU A 33 15.79 -1.95 2.68
CA LEU A 33 14.81 -2.37 3.65
C LEU A 33 14.54 -1.25 4.66
N VAL A 34 13.27 -1.11 4.99
CA VAL A 34 12.70 -0.18 5.95
C VAL A 34 12.06 -1.01 7.05
N LEU A 35 12.38 -0.69 8.30
CA LEU A 35 11.72 -1.29 9.45
C LEU A 35 10.63 -0.36 9.94
N ALA A 36 9.38 -0.76 9.78
CA ALA A 36 8.23 -0.01 10.25
C ALA A 36 7.54 -0.70 11.42
N LYS A 37 7.17 0.07 12.44
CA LYS A 37 6.25 -0.38 13.49
C LYS A 37 4.84 -0.32 12.92
N VAL A 38 4.14 -1.44 12.91
CA VAL A 38 2.74 -1.44 12.47
C VAL A 38 1.91 -0.78 13.57
N ALA A 39 1.02 0.15 13.20
CA ALA A 39 0.07 0.71 14.16
C ALA A 39 -0.85 -0.41 14.65
N ASP A 40 -1.08 -0.50 15.96
CA ASP A 40 -2.01 -1.48 16.50
C ASP A 40 -3.43 -1.15 16.02
N ALA A 41 -4.16 -2.16 15.53
CA ALA A 41 -5.50 -1.97 15.00
C ALA A 41 -6.44 -1.49 16.12
N GLU A 42 -7.13 -0.36 15.92
CA GLU A 42 -8.13 0.13 16.87
C GLU A 42 -9.31 -0.87 16.92
N GLU A 43 -9.40 -1.63 18.02
CA GLU A 43 -10.43 -2.67 18.21
C GLU A 43 -11.85 -2.11 18.46
N LYS A 44 -11.96 -0.79 18.62
CA LYS A 44 -13.19 -0.08 18.98
C LYS A 44 -13.54 0.93 17.90
N THR A 45 -14.67 0.70 17.23
CA THR A 45 -15.29 1.75 16.41
C THR A 45 -15.73 2.92 17.29
N THR A 46 -15.83 4.11 16.71
CA THR A 46 -16.38 5.33 17.35
C THR A 46 -17.74 5.11 18.03
N GLY A 47 -18.49 4.07 17.64
CA GLY A 47 -19.76 3.66 18.23
C GLY A 47 -19.68 2.64 19.39
N GLY A 48 -18.49 2.31 19.90
CA GLY A 48 -18.32 1.44 21.07
C GLY A 48 -18.52 -0.07 20.83
N ILE A 49 -18.73 -0.49 19.59
CA ILE A 49 -18.85 -1.90 19.23
C ILE A 49 -17.45 -2.49 18.99
N LEU A 50 -17.15 -3.57 19.71
CA LEU A 50 -15.97 -4.40 19.47
C LEU A 50 -16.15 -5.13 18.14
N LEU A 51 -15.30 -4.83 17.17
CA LEU A 51 -15.26 -5.63 15.95
C LEU A 51 -14.60 -6.98 16.26
N PRO A 52 -15.17 -8.11 15.78
CA PRO A 52 -14.47 -9.38 15.81
C PRO A 52 -13.15 -9.25 15.03
N THR A 53 -12.10 -9.89 15.52
CA THR A 53 -10.73 -9.86 14.94
C THR A 53 -10.67 -10.27 13.46
N SER A 54 -11.67 -10.98 12.95
CA SER A 54 -11.80 -11.35 11.53
C SER A 54 -12.26 -10.21 10.61
N SER A 55 -12.81 -9.12 11.15
CA SER A 55 -13.29 -7.95 10.38
C SER A 55 -12.44 -6.71 10.56
N GLN A 56 -11.43 -6.77 11.42
CA GLN A 56 -10.44 -5.71 11.57
C GLN A 56 -9.48 -5.81 10.36
N LYS A 57 -9.60 -4.89 9.40
CA LYS A 57 -8.56 -4.74 8.36
C LYS A 57 -7.30 -4.27 9.08
N LYS A 58 -6.25 -5.10 9.13
CA LYS A 58 -4.93 -4.67 9.64
C LYS A 58 -4.57 -3.33 8.97
N PRO A 59 -4.20 -2.30 9.73
CA PRO A 59 -3.83 -1.03 9.14
C PRO A 59 -2.65 -1.25 8.20
N THR A 60 -2.76 -0.69 7.00
CA THR A 60 -1.67 -0.61 6.03
C THR A 60 -0.73 0.55 6.33
N SER A 61 -0.81 1.14 7.53
CA SER A 61 0.00 2.24 8.02
C SER A 61 0.97 1.79 9.11
N GLY A 62 2.19 2.31 9.06
CA GLY A 62 3.19 2.11 10.09
C GLY A 62 4.14 3.29 10.21
N ASP A 63 4.83 3.39 11.34
CA ASP A 63 5.84 4.42 11.60
C ASP A 63 7.23 3.86 11.33
N VAL A 64 8.05 4.59 10.58
CA VAL A 64 9.43 4.16 10.27
C VAL A 64 10.31 4.30 11.51
N ILE A 65 10.87 3.19 11.99
CA ILE A 65 11.79 3.18 13.14
C ILE A 65 13.25 3.26 12.68
N GLU A 66 13.63 2.46 11.69
CA GLU A 66 15.00 2.38 11.19
C GLU A 66 14.98 2.26 9.68
N LEU A 67 15.92 2.95 9.03
CA LEU A 67 16.18 2.88 7.60
C LEU A 67 17.44 2.05 7.37
N GLY A 68 17.48 1.36 6.23
CA GLY A 68 18.67 0.62 5.84
C GLY A 68 19.78 1.52 5.29
N ASP A 69 20.87 0.89 4.86
CA ASP A 69 22.04 1.59 4.33
C ASP A 69 21.89 2.09 2.88
N GLY A 70 20.82 1.68 2.19
CA GLY A 70 20.51 2.13 0.82
C GLY A 70 21.39 1.44 -0.23
N SER A 71 20.74 0.58 -1.02
CA SER A 71 21.19 -0.28 -2.11
C SER A 71 22.35 -1.25 -1.87
N THR A 72 22.10 -2.51 -2.23
CA THR A 72 23.11 -3.58 -2.36
C THR A 72 23.64 -3.60 -3.81
N GLY A 73 24.17 -2.48 -4.31
CA GLY A 73 24.66 -2.32 -5.68
C GLY A 73 25.56 -1.08 -5.87
N ALA A 74 26.21 -0.94 -7.04
CA ALA A 74 27.35 -0.03 -7.29
C ALA A 74 27.11 1.49 -7.07
N LYS A 75 25.88 1.93 -6.76
CA LYS A 75 25.56 3.33 -6.43
C LYS A 75 24.58 3.38 -5.25
N LYS A 76 24.92 4.16 -4.22
CA LYS A 76 24.04 4.46 -3.09
C LYS A 76 22.97 5.44 -3.54
N HIS A 77 21.71 5.06 -3.36
CA HIS A 77 20.58 5.97 -3.48
C HIS A 77 20.18 6.41 -2.06
N GLU A 78 19.97 7.70 -1.88
CA GLU A 78 19.46 8.24 -0.63
C GLU A 78 17.96 7.94 -0.53
N PHE A 79 17.53 7.41 0.62
CA PHE A 79 16.12 7.19 0.92
C PHE A 79 15.34 8.51 0.81
N GLN A 80 14.12 8.42 0.30
CA GLN A 80 13.18 9.55 0.30
C GLN A 80 12.50 9.73 1.65
N LEU A 81 12.52 8.67 2.45
CA LEU A 81 11.93 8.57 3.78
C LEU A 81 12.89 9.07 4.84
N LYS A 82 12.33 9.61 5.92
CA LYS A 82 13.05 9.92 7.16
C LYS A 82 12.58 8.99 8.27
N VAL A 83 13.47 8.73 9.21
CA VAL A 83 13.12 8.01 10.45
C VAL A 83 12.05 8.82 11.19
N GLY A 84 10.96 8.17 11.56
CA GLY A 84 9.79 8.78 12.21
C GLY A 84 8.67 9.20 11.27
N ASP A 85 8.82 9.05 9.94
CA ASP A 85 7.72 9.29 9.00
C ASP A 85 6.65 8.21 9.13
N THR A 86 5.37 8.60 9.09
CA THR A 86 4.25 7.65 8.98
C THR A 86 4.04 7.31 7.52
N ILE A 87 4.13 6.02 7.21
CA ILE A 87 4.06 5.50 5.85
C ILE A 87 2.83 4.63 5.65
N ILE A 88 2.31 4.63 4.42
CA ILE A 88 1.37 3.63 3.93
C ILE A 88 2.13 2.68 3.01
N TYR A 89 1.96 1.38 3.20
CA TYR A 89 2.59 0.35 2.38
C TYR A 89 1.57 -0.68 1.88
N SER A 90 1.88 -1.33 0.74
CA SER A 90 1.03 -2.41 0.23
C SER A 90 1.32 -3.70 1.00
N LYS A 91 0.27 -4.30 1.58
CA LYS A 91 0.36 -5.60 2.27
C LYS A 91 0.71 -6.74 1.30
N PHE A 92 0.48 -6.56 0.01
CA PHE A 92 0.69 -7.59 -1.02
C PHE A 92 2.06 -7.50 -1.69
N GLY A 93 2.94 -6.60 -1.23
CA GLY A 93 4.32 -6.52 -1.70
C GLY A 93 5.07 -7.83 -1.45
N ILE A 94 5.87 -8.25 -2.43
CA ILE A 94 6.69 -9.47 -2.36
C ILE A 94 7.72 -9.37 -1.20
N GLY A 95 8.03 -8.16 -0.74
CA GLY A 95 9.05 -7.87 0.27
C GLY A 95 8.56 -7.73 1.72
N VAL A 96 7.26 -7.83 2.01
CA VAL A 96 6.76 -7.62 3.39
C VAL A 96 7.01 -8.85 4.24
N THR A 97 7.92 -8.72 5.21
CA THR A 97 8.20 -9.74 6.22
C THR A 97 7.72 -9.24 7.58
N ASP A 98 6.75 -9.95 8.15
CA ASP A 98 6.27 -9.69 9.51
C ASP A 98 7.30 -10.24 10.52
N VAL A 99 7.89 -9.37 11.33
CA VAL A 99 8.89 -9.69 12.35
C VAL A 99 8.35 -9.27 13.71
N GLN A 100 8.35 -10.19 14.67
CA GLN A 100 8.01 -9.86 16.05
C GLN A 100 9.28 -9.44 16.80
N PHE A 101 9.30 -8.20 17.28
CA PHE A 101 10.42 -7.63 18.00
C PHE A 101 9.91 -6.92 19.25
N GLN A 102 10.44 -7.28 20.42
CA GLN A 102 10.04 -6.68 21.71
C GLN A 102 8.51 -6.73 21.94
N GLU A 103 7.88 -7.87 21.65
CA GLU A 103 6.42 -8.08 21.76
C GLU A 103 5.54 -7.21 20.84
N ALA A 104 6.12 -6.36 19.99
CA ALA A 104 5.40 -5.57 18.99
C ALA A 104 5.60 -6.12 17.57
N GLU A 105 4.53 -6.08 16.76
CA GLU A 105 4.58 -6.43 15.33
C GLU A 105 5.31 -5.34 14.54
N HIS A 106 6.41 -5.73 13.89
CA HIS A 106 7.16 -4.87 12.98
C HIS A 106 7.07 -5.44 11.56
N ALA A 107 6.90 -4.57 10.58
CA ALA A 107 6.97 -4.91 9.18
C ALA A 107 8.34 -4.53 8.63
N LEU A 108 9.09 -5.51 8.13
CA LEU A 108 10.27 -5.29 7.34
C LEU A 108 9.84 -5.25 5.87
N LEU A 109 9.99 -4.08 5.24
CA LEU A 109 9.46 -3.80 3.90
C LEU A 109 10.50 -3.10 3.04
N ARG A 110 10.38 -3.17 1.71
CA ARG A 110 11.29 -2.43 0.81
C ARG A 110 10.81 -0.99 0.66
N GLU A 111 11.72 -0.05 0.41
CA GLU A 111 11.34 1.32 0.07
C GLU A 111 10.38 1.36 -1.14
N ASP A 112 10.61 0.50 -2.12
CA ASP A 112 9.75 0.34 -3.29
C ASP A 112 8.34 -0.14 -2.97
N ASP A 113 8.07 -0.76 -1.81
CA ASP A 113 6.72 -1.21 -1.39
C ASP A 113 5.96 -0.11 -0.60
N VAL A 114 6.64 0.99 -0.25
CA VAL A 114 6.03 2.13 0.45
C VAL A 114 5.29 3.02 -0.54
N ILE A 115 3.97 3.09 -0.42
CA ILE A 115 3.09 3.85 -1.32
C ILE A 115 3.31 5.36 -1.16
N GLY A 116 3.35 5.85 0.07
CA GLY A 116 3.44 7.27 0.36
C GLY A 116 3.65 7.59 1.82
N VAL A 117 4.05 8.84 2.07
CA VAL A 117 4.20 9.41 3.42
C VAL A 117 2.95 10.22 3.75
N LEU A 118 2.42 10.03 4.96
CA LEU A 118 1.33 10.83 5.49
C LEU A 118 1.89 12.06 6.22
N PRO A 119 1.17 13.19 6.21
CA PRO A 119 1.65 14.45 6.80
C PRO A 119 1.67 14.45 8.34
N ARG A 120 0.96 13.52 9.00
CA ARG A 120 0.80 13.49 10.47
C ARG A 120 1.17 12.12 11.04
N SER A 121 1.84 12.11 12.19
CA SER A 121 2.16 10.90 12.95
C SER A 121 0.87 10.28 13.52
N GLY A 122 0.51 9.07 13.09
CA GLY A 122 -0.76 8.41 13.44
C GLY A 122 -1.93 8.74 12.50
N ALA A 123 -1.64 9.15 11.28
CA ALA A 123 -2.64 9.47 10.28
C ALA A 123 -3.54 8.26 9.95
N THR A 124 -4.84 8.53 9.88
CA THR A 124 -5.89 7.55 9.60
C THR A 124 -6.29 7.63 8.14
N ALA A 125 -7.19 6.75 7.70
CA ALA A 125 -7.70 6.74 6.33
C ALA A 125 -8.35 8.07 5.87
N ALA A 126 -8.58 9.04 6.77
CA ALA A 126 -9.05 10.38 6.42
C ALA A 126 -7.99 11.25 5.72
N ASP A 127 -6.70 11.01 5.97
CA ASP A 127 -5.59 11.84 5.46
C ASP A 127 -5.08 11.42 4.08
N LEU A 128 -5.73 10.45 3.44
CA LEU A 128 -5.42 9.98 2.10
C LEU A 128 -5.28 11.08 1.03
N PRO A 129 -6.08 12.16 0.96
CA PRO A 129 -5.90 13.20 -0.05
C PRO A 129 -4.62 14.04 0.13
N GLU A 130 -4.04 14.04 1.34
CA GLU A 130 -2.82 14.77 1.67
C GLU A 130 -1.58 13.90 1.63
N ILE A 131 -1.72 12.61 1.28
CA ILE A 131 -0.58 11.71 1.13
C ILE A 131 0.41 12.26 0.11
N ARG A 132 1.70 12.06 0.37
CA ARG A 132 2.78 12.29 -0.60
C ARG A 132 3.21 10.96 -1.20
N PRO A 133 2.78 10.61 -2.42
CA PRO A 133 3.19 9.37 -3.07
C PRO A 133 4.70 9.33 -3.29
N LEU A 134 5.29 8.13 -3.15
CA LEU A 134 6.71 7.90 -3.41
C LEU A 134 6.92 7.25 -4.78
N GLY A 135 8.06 7.56 -5.40
CA GLY A 135 8.44 7.03 -6.71
C GLY A 135 7.55 7.57 -7.84
N ASP A 136 7.22 6.70 -8.80
CA ASP A 136 6.37 6.97 -9.97
C ASP A 136 4.87 6.73 -9.69
N ARG A 137 4.47 6.78 -8.42
CA ARG A 137 3.08 6.58 -8.03
C ARG A 137 2.23 7.83 -8.18
N VAL A 138 0.97 7.63 -8.53
CA VAL A 138 -0.03 8.68 -8.72
C VAL A 138 -1.28 8.31 -7.93
N LEU A 139 -1.75 9.25 -7.09
CA LEU A 139 -3.00 9.11 -6.37
C LEU A 139 -4.15 9.61 -7.25
N LEU A 140 -5.11 8.73 -7.52
CA LEU A 140 -6.32 9.02 -8.27
C LEU A 140 -7.54 8.99 -7.33
N LYS A 141 -8.42 9.97 -7.48
CA LYS A 141 -9.80 9.90 -6.99
C LYS A 141 -10.64 9.26 -8.07
N VAL A 142 -11.25 8.12 -7.74
CA VAL A 142 -12.09 7.36 -8.67
C VAL A 142 -13.34 8.15 -8.96
N GLN A 143 -13.70 8.29 -10.24
CA GLN A 143 -14.98 8.91 -10.61
C GLN A 143 -16.12 7.91 -10.41
N GLU A 144 -17.18 8.34 -9.72
CA GLU A 144 -18.39 7.53 -9.61
C GLU A 144 -19.12 7.51 -10.95
N GLN A 145 -19.48 6.31 -11.39
CA GLN A 145 -20.31 6.15 -12.57
C GLN A 145 -21.75 6.48 -12.21
N ALA A 146 -22.44 7.22 -13.08
CA ALA A 146 -23.84 7.57 -12.86
C ALA A 146 -24.71 6.31 -12.75
N ASP A 147 -25.48 6.21 -11.66
CA ASP A 147 -26.37 5.08 -11.37
C ASP A 147 -27.58 5.01 -12.32
N VAL A 148 -27.89 6.14 -12.96
CA VAL A 148 -28.95 6.29 -13.94
C VAL A 148 -28.31 6.40 -15.32
N SER A 149 -28.56 5.40 -16.16
CA SER A 149 -28.19 5.46 -17.58
C SER A 149 -28.95 6.60 -18.29
N ALA A 150 -28.43 7.11 -19.41
CA ALA A 150 -29.08 8.18 -20.18
C ALA A 150 -30.53 7.86 -20.61
N GLY A 151 -30.94 6.58 -20.57
CA GLY A 151 -32.31 6.12 -20.83
C GLY A 151 -33.21 5.97 -19.59
N GLY A 152 -32.79 6.41 -18.40
CA GLY A 152 -33.60 6.34 -17.17
C GLY A 152 -33.65 4.96 -16.49
N VAL A 153 -32.89 3.98 -16.97
CA VAL A 153 -32.82 2.63 -16.38
C VAL A 153 -31.78 2.60 -15.27
N LEU A 154 -32.20 2.16 -14.08
CA LEU A 154 -31.34 1.89 -12.93
C LEU A 154 -30.53 0.61 -13.18
N LEU A 155 -29.20 0.73 -13.16
CA LEU A 155 -28.34 -0.44 -13.28
C LEU A 155 -28.32 -1.24 -11.96
N PRO A 156 -28.45 -2.58 -12.02
CA PRO A 156 -28.26 -3.42 -10.85
C PRO A 156 -26.82 -3.30 -10.32
N SER A 157 -26.63 -3.45 -9.01
CA SER A 157 -25.32 -3.30 -8.35
C SER A 157 -24.24 -4.25 -8.90
N SER A 158 -24.62 -5.38 -9.49
CA SER A 158 -23.72 -6.35 -10.13
C SER A 158 -23.21 -5.92 -11.51
N ALA A 159 -23.88 -4.97 -12.17
CA ALA A 159 -23.47 -4.42 -13.47
C ALA A 159 -22.60 -3.17 -13.35
N LYS A 160 -22.37 -2.67 -12.12
CA LYS A 160 -21.47 -1.55 -11.85
C LYS A 160 -20.02 -2.03 -12.00
N GLU A 161 -19.52 -1.95 -13.23
CA GLU A 161 -18.12 -2.21 -13.51
C GLU A 161 -17.25 -1.16 -12.80
N ARG A 162 -16.03 -1.55 -12.38
CA ARG A 162 -15.11 -0.59 -11.78
C ARG A 162 -14.81 0.50 -12.80
N PRO A 163 -15.03 1.78 -12.46
CA PRO A 163 -14.73 2.88 -13.35
C PRO A 163 -13.23 2.86 -13.71
N ILE A 164 -12.97 3.04 -15.00
CA ILE A 164 -11.64 3.05 -15.61
C ILE A 164 -11.07 4.49 -15.59
N SER A 165 -11.90 5.48 -15.24
CA SER A 165 -11.54 6.90 -15.17
C SER A 165 -11.34 7.39 -13.74
N GLY A 166 -10.36 8.25 -13.57
CA GLY A 166 -10.05 8.90 -12.30
C GLY A 166 -9.52 10.32 -12.50
N ARG A 167 -9.61 11.12 -11.43
CA ARG A 167 -8.99 12.44 -11.37
C ARG A 167 -7.72 12.39 -10.53
N VAL A 168 -6.64 12.95 -11.04
CA VAL A 168 -5.36 13.00 -10.34
C VAL A 168 -5.45 13.96 -9.16
N VAL A 169 -5.09 13.48 -7.97
CA VAL A 169 -5.09 14.28 -6.74
C VAL A 169 -3.66 14.65 -6.36
N ARG A 170 -2.75 13.67 -6.38
CA ARG A 170 -1.34 13.84 -6.04
C ARG A 170 -0.45 13.04 -6.98
N THR A 171 0.74 13.55 -7.25
CA THR A 171 1.76 12.90 -8.07
C THR A 171 3.03 12.71 -7.26
N GLY A 172 3.67 11.55 -7.40
CA GLY A 172 4.98 11.30 -6.86
C GLY A 172 6.10 12.07 -7.60
N PRO A 173 7.34 12.02 -7.08
CA PRO A 173 8.48 12.69 -7.68
C PRO A 173 9.02 11.99 -8.95
N GLY A 174 8.49 10.83 -9.33
CA GLY A 174 8.83 10.10 -10.54
C GLY A 174 9.80 8.93 -10.35
N LYS A 175 10.01 8.17 -11.43
CA LYS A 175 10.77 6.92 -11.41
C LYS A 175 12.26 7.20 -11.25
N LEU A 176 12.91 6.45 -10.37
CA LEU A 176 14.37 6.48 -10.22
C LEU A 176 15.01 5.62 -11.31
N GLU A 177 15.88 6.21 -12.12
CA GLU A 177 16.69 5.47 -13.09
C GLU A 177 17.97 4.93 -12.47
N LYS A 178 18.60 3.96 -13.12
CA LYS A 178 19.88 3.34 -12.70
C LYS A 178 21.03 4.35 -12.55
N ASP A 179 20.90 5.52 -13.18
CA ASP A 179 21.87 6.60 -13.09
C ASP A 179 21.67 7.51 -11.88
N GLY A 180 20.63 7.27 -11.07
CA GLY A 180 20.26 8.10 -9.92
C GLY A 180 19.50 9.37 -10.28
N LYS A 181 19.21 9.58 -11.57
CA LYS A 181 18.31 10.64 -12.04
C LYS A 181 16.86 10.18 -11.92
N ARG A 182 15.97 11.13 -11.62
CA ARG A 182 14.53 10.88 -11.61
C ARG A 182 13.94 11.29 -12.94
N LYS A 183 13.15 10.39 -13.54
CA LYS A 183 12.29 10.74 -14.66
C LYS A 183 11.04 11.42 -14.09
N PRO A 184 10.77 12.70 -14.44
CA PRO A 184 9.57 13.39 -13.95
C PRO A 184 8.31 12.72 -14.50
N ILE A 185 7.21 12.81 -13.74
CA ILE A 185 5.90 12.33 -14.14
C ILE A 185 5.28 13.31 -15.14
N ASP A 186 4.70 12.81 -16.23
CA ASP A 186 4.10 13.63 -17.30
C ASP A 186 2.70 14.17 -16.94
N VAL A 187 2.08 13.60 -15.90
CA VAL A 187 0.75 13.92 -15.40
C VAL A 187 0.80 14.94 -14.27
N LYS A 188 -0.21 15.82 -14.19
CA LYS A 188 -0.32 16.89 -13.19
C LYS A 188 -1.54 16.70 -12.29
N GLU A 189 -1.48 17.31 -11.11
CA GLU A 189 -2.62 17.36 -10.19
C GLU A 189 -3.83 18.01 -10.89
N GLY A 190 -5.00 17.38 -10.77
CA GLY A 190 -6.25 17.84 -11.34
C GLY A 190 -6.62 17.25 -12.70
N ASP A 191 -5.67 16.61 -13.41
CA ASP A 191 -5.90 15.97 -14.71
C ASP A 191 -6.91 14.80 -14.62
N GLN A 192 -7.64 14.55 -15.71
CA GLN A 192 -8.46 13.35 -15.86
C GLN A 192 -7.66 12.29 -16.63
N VAL A 193 -7.67 11.06 -16.14
CA VAL A 193 -6.89 9.96 -16.71
C VAL A 193 -7.72 8.68 -16.78
N LEU A 194 -7.39 7.84 -17.75
CA LEU A 194 -7.83 6.46 -17.84
C LEU A 194 -6.68 5.54 -17.44
N TYR A 195 -6.96 4.50 -16.64
CA TYR A 195 -5.96 3.57 -16.11
C TYR A 195 -6.43 2.11 -16.21
N PHE A 196 -5.52 1.13 -16.09
CA PHE A 196 -5.92 -0.27 -16.16
C PHE A 196 -6.88 -0.68 -15.03
N LYS A 197 -7.92 -1.46 -15.35
CA LYS A 197 -8.99 -1.88 -14.43
C LYS A 197 -8.52 -2.56 -13.13
N TYR A 198 -7.39 -3.26 -13.18
CA TYR A 198 -6.84 -4.04 -12.07
C TYR A 198 -5.48 -3.52 -11.59
N ALA A 199 -5.09 -2.32 -12.02
CA ALA A 199 -3.87 -1.69 -11.56
C ALA A 199 -4.08 -0.94 -10.24
N GLY A 200 -3.02 -0.92 -9.44
CA GLY A 200 -2.93 -0.12 -8.23
C GLY A 200 -3.57 -0.72 -6.98
N ASP A 201 -3.34 -0.02 -5.88
CA ASP A 201 -3.86 -0.34 -4.56
C ASP A 201 -5.13 0.51 -4.29
N PRO A 202 -6.32 -0.11 -4.16
CA PRO A 202 -7.53 0.62 -3.83
C PRO A 202 -7.54 1.02 -2.35
N MET A 203 -7.82 2.29 -2.09
CA MET A 203 -7.88 2.88 -0.75
C MET A 203 -9.23 3.59 -0.58
N GLU A 204 -9.86 3.40 0.57
CA GLU A 204 -11.16 4.00 0.87
C GLU A 204 -11.03 4.90 2.10
N THR A 205 -11.53 6.13 2.00
CA THR A 205 -11.65 7.02 3.15
C THR A 205 -12.87 6.63 4.01
N PRO A 206 -12.90 6.99 5.31
CA PRO A 206 -14.08 6.80 6.16
C PRO A 206 -15.36 7.44 5.59
N ASP A 207 -15.21 8.51 4.82
CA ASP A 207 -16.32 9.25 4.18
C ASP A 207 -16.90 8.55 2.93
N GLY A 208 -16.38 7.38 2.57
CA GLY A 208 -16.84 6.61 1.39
C GLY A 208 -16.21 7.04 0.07
N SER A 209 -15.36 8.09 0.05
CA SER A 209 -14.59 8.43 -1.16
C SER A 209 -13.56 7.35 -1.50
N LYS A 210 -13.54 6.96 -2.77
CA LYS A 210 -12.65 5.92 -3.31
C LYS A 210 -11.44 6.53 -3.98
N PHE A 211 -10.28 6.05 -3.57
CA PHE A 211 -8.99 6.41 -4.15
C PHE A 211 -8.28 5.15 -4.65
N VAL A 212 -7.41 5.33 -5.63
CA VAL A 212 -6.53 4.27 -6.12
C VAL A 212 -5.16 4.88 -6.30
N VAL A 213 -4.13 4.20 -5.79
CA VAL A 213 -2.74 4.57 -6.10
C VAL A 213 -2.25 3.65 -7.21
N VAL A 214 -1.85 4.22 -8.34
CA VAL A 214 -1.35 3.50 -9.51
C VAL A 214 0.07 3.93 -9.85
N HIS A 215 0.79 3.13 -10.60
CA HIS A 215 2.03 3.60 -11.22
C HIS A 215 1.72 4.45 -12.46
N GLU A 216 2.62 5.36 -12.80
CA GLU A 216 2.54 6.14 -14.04
C GLU A 216 2.43 5.24 -15.28
N SER A 217 3.10 4.08 -15.28
CA SER A 217 3.03 3.10 -16.36
C SER A 217 1.65 2.47 -16.57
N ASP A 218 0.78 2.55 -15.57
CA ASP A 218 -0.57 1.99 -15.63
C ASP A 218 -1.61 2.97 -16.19
N LEU A 219 -1.20 4.21 -16.44
CA LEU A 219 -2.02 5.24 -17.07
C LEU A 219 -2.03 5.03 -18.59
N LEU A 220 -3.23 4.92 -19.16
CA LEU A 220 -3.45 4.67 -20.59
C LEU A 220 -3.44 5.96 -21.39
N CYS A 221 -4.18 6.96 -20.91
CA CYS A 221 -4.26 8.27 -21.55
C CYS A 221 -4.74 9.34 -20.58
N LYS A 222 -4.48 10.59 -20.97
CA LYS A 222 -4.94 11.81 -20.31
C LYS A 222 -6.05 12.44 -21.17
N THR A 223 -7.12 12.86 -20.52
CA THR A 223 -8.32 13.47 -21.12
C THR A 223 -8.34 14.98 -20.91
#